data_AF-A0A7M2XCZ0-F1
#
_entry.id   AF-A0A7M2XCZ0-F1
#
_cell.length_a   1.000
_cell.length_b   1.000
_cell.length_c   1.000
_cell.angle_alpha   90.00
_cell.angle_beta   90.00
_cell.angle_gamma   90.00
#
_symmetry.space_group_name_H-M   'P 1'
#
loop_
_entity.id
_entity.type
_entity.pdbx_description
1 polymer ?
#
loop_
_entity_poly.entity_id
_entity_poly.type
_entity_poly.pdbx_seq_one_letter_code
_entity_poly.pdbx_strand_id
1 'polypeptide(L)'
;MRKTNLITLSGVAPVGLSIEVNGQRFDLIGHEPYLTKDGATTTLMLWQAECATCGEGFTTTAAPNRWPERRRCDLHTRPGKAVVA
;
A
#
# COMPACT_ATOMS: atom_id res chain seq x y z
N MET A 1 24.89 -0.98 -3.20
CA MET A 1 23.74 -1.44 -2.39
C MET A 1 22.95 -0.21 -1.96
N ARG A 2 21.79 0.08 -2.55
CA ARG A 2 20.97 1.22 -2.13
C ARG A 2 20.26 0.83 -0.84
N LYS A 3 20.59 1.50 0.27
CA LYS A 3 19.93 1.33 1.56
C LYS A 3 18.50 1.85 1.37
N THR A 4 17.53 0.94 1.19
CA THR A 4 16.12 1.29 1.31
C THR A 4 15.92 1.71 2.75
N ASN A 5 15.70 3.01 2.98
CA ASN A 5 15.27 3.52 4.27
C ASN A 5 13.88 2.97 4.53
N LEU A 6 13.82 1.78 5.13
CA LEU A 6 12.60 1.22 5.66
C LEU A 6 12.24 2.08 6.88
N ILE A 7 11.40 3.09 6.67
CA ILE A 7 10.52 3.58 7.74
C ILE A 7 9.85 2.33 8.32
N THR A 8 9.55 2.27 9.61
CA THR A 8 8.70 1.19 10.17
C THR A 8 7.33 1.78 10.44
N LEU A 9 6.28 1.35 9.74
CA LEU A 9 4.92 1.74 10.07
C LEU A 9 4.50 1.01 11.34
N SER A 10 4.34 1.77 12.42
CA SER A 10 3.85 1.28 13.70
C SER A 10 2.48 1.92 13.93
N GLY A 11 1.41 1.16 13.66
CA GLY A 11 0.05 1.65 13.80
C GLY A 11 -0.39 2.59 12.67
N VAL A 12 -1.50 3.31 12.89
CA VAL A 12 -2.13 4.14 11.86
C VAL A 12 -1.32 5.41 11.67
N ALA A 13 -0.66 5.54 10.51
CA ALA A 13 0.10 6.72 10.16
C ALA A 13 -0.80 7.91 9.78
N PRO A 14 -0.33 9.16 9.90
CA PRO A 14 -1.09 10.34 9.50
C PRO A 14 -1.19 10.48 7.97
N VAL A 15 -2.34 10.98 7.50
CA VAL A 15 -2.52 11.37 6.09
C VAL A 15 -1.49 12.43 5.69
N GLY A 16 -1.00 12.37 4.46
CA GLY A 16 0.08 13.21 3.95
C GLY A 16 1.47 12.61 4.14
N LEU A 17 1.59 11.46 4.82
CA LEU A 17 2.84 10.71 4.87
C LEU A 17 3.19 10.17 3.48
N SER A 18 4.40 10.45 3.02
CA SER A 18 4.99 9.85 1.81
C SER A 18 6.09 8.86 2.19
N ILE A 19 6.07 7.68 1.58
CA ILE A 19 7.10 6.65 1.78
C ILE A 19 7.62 6.17 0.43
N GLU A 20 8.84 5.63 0.41
CA GLU A 20 9.40 4.93 -0.75
C GLU A 20 9.56 3.45 -0.42
N VAL A 21 8.89 2.59 -1.19
CA VAL A 21 8.97 1.13 -1.04
C VAL A 21 9.40 0.55 -2.38
N ASN A 22 10.53 -0.17 -2.39
CA ASN A 22 11.09 -0.77 -3.61
C ASN A 22 11.30 0.22 -4.78
N GLY A 23 11.69 1.46 -4.46
CA GLY A 23 11.91 2.52 -5.45
C GLY A 23 10.62 3.11 -6.03
N GLN A 24 9.49 2.91 -5.37
CA GLN A 24 8.21 3.49 -5.75
C GLN A 24 7.66 4.32 -4.60
N ARG A 25 7.20 5.53 -4.93
CA ARG A 25 6.59 6.45 -3.99
C ARG A 25 5.14 6.06 -3.73
N PHE A 26 4.76 6.07 -2.47
CA PHE A 26 3.39 5.92 -2.01
C PHE A 26 3.06 7.09 -1.09
N ASP A 27 1.92 7.72 -1.34
CA ASP A 27 1.40 8.82 -0.55
C ASP A 27 0.15 8.35 0.20
N LEU A 28 0.14 8.48 1.52
CA LEU A 28 -1.02 8.12 2.34
C LEU A 28 -2.07 9.21 2.20
N ILE A 29 -3.19 8.90 1.55
CA ILE A 29 -4.26 9.85 1.23
C ILE A 29 -5.49 9.72 2.13
N GLY A 30 -5.58 8.64 2.93
CA GLY A 30 -6.73 8.45 3.82
C GLY A 30 -6.70 7.18 4.64
N HIS A 31 -7.80 6.96 5.35
CA HIS A 31 -8.06 5.80 6.19
C HIS A 31 -9.49 5.33 5.99
N GLU A 32 -9.69 4.02 6.00
CA GLU A 32 -11.02 3.41 5.86
C GLU A 32 -11.23 2.35 6.94
N PRO A 33 -12.42 2.30 7.59
CA PRO A 33 -12.74 1.22 8.50
C PRO A 33 -12.89 -0.09 7.72
N TYR A 34 -12.33 -1.17 8.27
CA TYR A 34 -12.37 -2.51 7.69
C TYR A 34 -12.83 -3.51 8.74
N LEU A 35 -13.90 -4.24 8.42
CA LEU A 35 -14.33 -5.37 9.21
C LEU A 35 -13.55 -6.60 8.74
N THR A 36 -12.71 -7.12 9.63
CA THR A 36 -12.00 -8.38 9.39
C THR A 36 -12.98 -9.56 9.34
N LYS A 37 -12.56 -10.68 8.75
CA LYS A 37 -13.38 -11.91 8.68
C LYS A 37 -13.82 -12.41 10.06
N ASP A 38 -13.03 -12.14 11.09
CA ASP A 38 -13.30 -12.55 12.47
C ASP A 38 -14.24 -11.57 13.20
N GLY A 39 -14.76 -10.54 12.52
CA GLY A 39 -15.68 -9.55 13.08
C GLY A 39 -15.01 -8.42 13.86
N ALA A 40 -13.68 -8.38 13.93
CA ALA A 40 -12.96 -7.26 14.52
C ALA A 40 -12.86 -6.09 13.53
N THR A 41 -13.09 -4.87 14.02
CA THR A 41 -12.88 -3.64 13.23
C THR A 41 -11.41 -3.23 13.31
N THR A 42 -10.82 -2.98 12.14
CA THR A 42 -9.49 -2.40 12.00
C THR A 42 -9.55 -1.22 11.02
N THR A 43 -8.44 -0.48 10.90
CA THR A 43 -8.33 0.64 9.98
C THR A 43 -7.38 0.26 8.85
N LEU A 44 -7.82 0.37 7.61
CA LEU A 44 -6.94 0.30 6.45
C LEU A 44 -6.43 1.69 6.11
N MET A 45 -5.16 1.76 5.73
CA MET A 45 -4.51 2.95 5.20
C MET A 45 -4.66 2.95 3.68
N LEU A 46 -5.20 4.04 3.12
CA LEU A 46 -5.39 4.23 1.68
C LEU A 46 -4.20 4.99 1.09
N TRP A 47 -3.46 4.32 0.23
CA TRP A 47 -2.26 4.83 -0.43
C TRP A 47 -2.52 5.14 -1.90
N GLN A 48 -1.92 6.22 -2.39
CA GLN A 48 -1.85 6.56 -3.81
C GLN A 48 -0.41 6.34 -4.32
N ALA A 49 -0.27 5.82 -5.53
CA ALA A 49 1.02 5.66 -6.20
C ALA A 49 0.87 5.69 -7.72
N GLU A 50 1.97 5.84 -8.43
CA GLU A 50 2.04 5.74 -9.89
C GLU A 50 2.41 4.33 -10.31
N CYS A 51 1.74 3.76 -11.31
CA CYS A 51 1.99 2.39 -11.77
C CYS A 51 3.41 2.23 -12.30
N ALA A 52 4.16 1.25 -11.78
CA ALA A 52 5.53 1.00 -12.23
C ALA A 52 5.66 0.54 -13.70
N THR A 53 4.55 0.28 -14.39
CA THR A 53 4.53 -0.14 -15.80
C THR A 53 4.07 0.97 -16.73
N CYS A 54 2.96 1.63 -16.45
CA CYS A 54 2.39 2.68 -17.33
C CYS A 54 2.48 4.10 -16.77
N GLY A 55 2.93 4.29 -15.52
CA GLY A 55 2.96 5.59 -14.84
C GLY A 55 1.60 6.09 -14.34
N GLU A 56 0.50 5.42 -14.68
CA GLU A 56 -0.84 5.86 -14.30
C GLU A 56 -1.07 5.77 -12.78
N GLY A 57 -1.68 6.81 -12.21
CA GLY A 57 -2.04 6.84 -10.79
C GLY A 57 -3.02 5.74 -10.42
N PHE A 58 -2.80 5.09 -9.27
CA PHE A 58 -3.71 4.10 -8.70
C PHE A 58 -3.75 4.20 -7.17
N THR A 59 -4.79 3.64 -6.58
CA THR A 59 -4.92 3.53 -5.13
C THR A 59 -4.77 2.09 -4.66
N THR A 60 -4.27 1.90 -3.43
CA THR A 60 -4.15 0.59 -2.80
C THR A 60 -4.27 0.72 -1.30
N THR A 61 -4.72 -0.33 -0.62
CA THR A 61 -4.86 -0.34 0.84
C THR A 61 -3.78 -1.19 1.50
N ALA A 62 -3.35 -0.79 2.68
CA ALA A 62 -2.46 -1.58 3.52
C ALA A 62 -2.90 -1.52 4.99
N ALA A 63 -2.64 -2.58 5.74
CA ALA A 63 -2.87 -2.59 7.18
C ALA A 63 -1.86 -1.66 7.91
N PRO A 64 -2.18 -1.16 9.11
CA PRO A 64 -1.35 -0.17 9.83
C PRO A 64 0.11 -0.61 10.07
N ASN A 65 0.37 -1.91 10.13
CA ASN A 65 1.70 -2.48 10.34
C ASN A 65 2.29 -3.12 9.06
N ARG A 66 1.77 -2.75 7.88
CA ARG A 66 2.20 -3.30 6.59
C ARG A 66 2.42 -2.19 5.57
N TRP A 67 3.35 -2.47 4.66
CA TRP A 67 3.61 -1.63 3.49
C TRP A 67 2.56 -1.87 2.42
N PRO A 68 2.27 -0.86 1.58
CA PRO A 68 1.60 -1.11 0.32
C PRO A 68 2.52 -1.95 -0.58
N GLU A 69 2.12 -3.19 -0.86
CA GLU A 69 2.89 -4.12 -1.69
C GLU A 69 2.54 -4.00 -3.18
N ARG A 70 1.35 -3.48 -3.47
CA ARG A 70 0.84 -3.35 -4.83
C ARG A 70 1.57 -2.21 -5.55
N ARG A 71 2.29 -2.56 -6.60
CA ARG A 71 3.12 -1.63 -7.40
C ARG A 71 2.51 -1.22 -8.76
N ARG A 72 1.36 -1.79 -9.13
CA ARG A 72 0.79 -1.70 -10.47
C ARG A 72 -0.72 -1.46 -10.40
N CYS A 73 -1.24 -0.61 -11.29
CA CYS A 73 -2.67 -0.34 -11.47
C CYS A 73 -3.46 -1.57 -11.92
N ASP A 74 -4.80 -1.51 -11.96
CA ASP A 74 -5.64 -2.70 -12.16
C ASP A 74 -5.51 -3.32 -13.55
N LEU A 75 -5.10 -2.52 -14.53
CA LEU A 75 -4.79 -2.98 -15.88
C LEU A 75 -3.50 -3.81 -15.95
N HIS A 76 -2.52 -3.50 -15.11
CA HIS A 76 -1.19 -4.13 -15.11
C HIS A 76 -0.95 -5.07 -13.92
N THR A 77 -1.83 -5.00 -12.91
CA THR A 77 -2.00 -6.07 -11.94
C THR A 77 -2.56 -7.28 -12.69
N ARG A 78 -2.20 -8.49 -12.28
CA ARG A 78 -2.76 -9.71 -12.86
C ARG A 78 -3.75 -10.27 -11.83
N PRO A 79 -5.05 -9.96 -11.93
CA PRO A 79 -6.06 -10.56 -11.06
C PRO A 79 -6.04 -12.10 -11.25
N GLY A 80 -6.15 -12.86 -10.16
CA GLY A 80 -6.33 -14.32 -10.23
C GLY A 80 -5.08 -15.20 -10.14
N LYS A 81 -3.88 -14.64 -9.94
CA LYS A 81 -2.74 -15.43 -9.44
C LYS A 81 -2.46 -15.08 -7.98
N ALA A 82 -2.76 -16.00 -7.08
CA ALA A 82 -2.26 -15.93 -5.72
C ALA A 82 -0.73 -15.87 -5.74
N VAL A 83 -0.14 -15.03 -4.89
CA VAL A 83 1.29 -15.12 -4.56
C VAL A 83 1.42 -16.36 -3.66
N VAL A 84 1.63 -17.51 -4.28
CA VAL A 84 2.14 -18.68 -3.58
C VAL A 84 3.65 -18.52 -3.44
N ALA A 85 4.12 -18.73 -2.22
CA ALA A 85 5.54 -18.75 -1.84
C ALA A 85 6.34 -19.78 -2.64
#